data_AF-A0A661YPZ8-F1
#
_entry.id   AF-A0A661YPZ8-F1
#
_cell.length_a   1.000
_cell.length_b   1.000
_cell.length_c   1.000
_cell.angle_alpha   90.00
_cell.angle_beta   90.00
_cell.angle_gamma   90.00
#
_symmetry.space_group_name_H-M   'P 1'
#
loop_
_entity.id
_entity.type
_entity.pdbx_description
1 polymer ?
#
loop_
_entity_poly.entity_id
_entity_poly.type
_entity_poly.pdbx_seq_one_letter_code
_entity_poly.pdbx_strand_id
1 'polypeptide(L)' 'QDFTPTPMTVATVAYYSGYHPYSLKKVYTAKNKNEKLEQHRHFFWYKPENFQWIKKVLKDQPVLLKKLLERKRSER' A
#
# COMPACT_ATOMS: atom_id res chain seq x y z
N GLN A 1 -8.64 -0.11 -13.85
CA GLN A 1 -8.64 -1.54 -13.49
C GLN A 1 -8.61 -1.62 -11.98
N ASP A 2 -9.63 -2.22 -11.36
CA ASP A 2 -9.62 -2.48 -9.92
C ASP A 2 -8.59 -3.57 -9.63
N PHE A 3 -7.88 -3.42 -8.51
CA PHE A 3 -6.86 -4.38 -8.07
C PHE A 3 -7.58 -5.68 -7.64
N THR A 4 -7.66 -6.65 -8.54
CA THR A 4 -8.09 -8.01 -8.23
C THR A 4 -6.85 -8.87 -8.02
N PRO A 5 -6.56 -9.32 -6.79
CA PRO A 5 -5.43 -10.21 -6.56
C PRO A 5 -5.62 -11.51 -7.35
N THR A 6 -4.52 -12.02 -7.90
CA THR A 6 -4.51 -13.25 -8.69
C THR A 6 -5.22 -14.38 -7.94
N PRO A 7 -6.20 -15.07 -8.54
CA PRO A 7 -6.91 -16.17 -7.89
C PRO A 7 -5.96 -17.22 -7.31
N MET A 8 -6.44 -17.96 -6.29
CA MET A 8 -5.67 -18.99 -5.56
C MET A 8 -4.46 -18.48 -4.77
N THR A 9 -4.32 -17.16 -4.58
CA THR A 9 -3.24 -16.60 -3.76
C THR A 9 -3.70 -16.24 -2.34
N VAL A 10 -2.73 -16.16 -1.43
CA VAL A 10 -2.90 -15.62 -0.07
C VAL A 10 -3.54 -14.23 -0.10
N ALA A 11 -3.16 -13.39 -1.08
CA ALA A 11 -3.71 -12.05 -1.25
C ALA A 11 -5.21 -12.08 -1.58
N THR A 12 -5.66 -13.03 -2.40
CA THR A 12 -7.10 -13.22 -2.69
C THR A 12 -7.88 -13.60 -1.44
N VAL A 13 -7.40 -14.58 -0.69
CA VAL A 13 -8.08 -15.00 0.54
C VAL A 13 -8.11 -13.85 1.56
N ALA A 14 -7.01 -13.12 1.73
CA ALA A 14 -6.94 -11.97 2.62
C ALA A 14 -7.86 -10.81 2.15
N TYR A 15 -7.95 -10.59 0.84
CA TYR A 15 -8.77 -9.54 0.24
C TYR A 15 -10.27 -9.79 0.42
N TYR A 16 -10.73 -11.05 0.34
CA TYR A 16 -12.15 -11.38 0.52
C TYR A 16 -12.53 -11.64 1.98
N SER A 17 -11.66 -12.29 2.77
CA SER A 17 -11.99 -12.68 4.14
C SER A 17 -11.60 -11.64 5.19
N GLY A 18 -10.57 -10.82 4.95
CA GLY A 18 -9.96 -9.96 5.98
C GLY A 18 -9.08 -10.73 6.98
N TYR A 19 -8.74 -11.98 6.69
CA TYR A 19 -7.89 -12.82 7.54
C TYR A 19 -6.68 -13.34 6.78
N HIS A 20 -5.57 -13.49 7.50
CA HIS A 20 -4.42 -14.21 6.99
C HIS A 20 -4.75 -15.71 6.94
N PRO A 21 -4.64 -16.38 5.77
CA PRO A 21 -5.19 -17.72 5.56
C PRO A 21 -4.59 -18.80 6.45
N TYR A 22 -3.31 -18.65 6.86
CA TYR A 22 -2.63 -19.66 7.66
C TYR A 22 -2.66 -19.40 9.16
N SER A 23 -2.79 -18.14 9.58
CA SER A 23 -2.72 -17.78 11.00
C SER A 23 -4.06 -17.38 11.58
N LEU A 24 -5.07 -17.20 10.72
CA LEU A 24 -6.42 -16.75 11.06
C LEU A 24 -6.44 -15.42 11.85
N LYS A 25 -5.33 -14.68 11.82
CA LYS A 25 -5.26 -13.33 12.39
C LYS A 25 -5.91 -12.37 11.41
N LYS A 26 -6.67 -11.41 11.95
CA LYS A 26 -7.21 -10.31 11.15
C LYS A 26 -6.06 -9.55 10.50
N VAL A 27 -6.20 -9.30 9.20
CA VAL A 27 -5.31 -8.43 8.44
C VAL A 27 -6.09 -7.23 7.97
N TYR A 28 -5.41 -6.09 7.89
CA TYR A 28 -6.03 -4.90 7.34
C TYR A 28 -6.33 -5.14 5.86
N THR A 29 -7.61 -5.03 5.51
CA THR A 29 -8.11 -5.16 4.15
C THR A 29 -9.02 -3.98 3.87
N ALA A 30 -8.66 -3.17 2.87
CA ALA A 30 -9.44 -2.02 2.43
C ALA A 30 -10.81 -2.47 1.91
N LYS A 31 -11.89 -1.97 2.51
CA LYS A 31 -13.26 -2.33 2.13
C LYS A 31 -13.87 -1.26 1.24
N ASN A 32 -13.58 0.00 1.57
CA ASN A 32 -14.21 1.16 0.97
C ASN A 32 -13.43 1.58 -0.28
N LYS A 33 -14.10 2.20 -1.27
CA LYS A 33 -13.45 2.63 -2.51
C LYS A 33 -12.24 3.54 -2.26
N ASN A 34 -12.37 4.48 -1.33
CA ASN A 34 -11.29 5.42 -0.99
C ASN A 34 -10.07 4.69 -0.40
N GLU A 35 -10.28 3.78 0.54
CA GLU A 35 -9.21 2.98 1.14
C GLU A 35 -8.48 2.13 0.09
N LYS A 36 -9.22 1.55 -0.87
CA LYS A 36 -8.63 0.77 -1.96
C LYS A 36 -7.78 1.65 -2.88
N LEU A 37 -8.24 2.86 -3.19
CA LEU A 37 -7.48 3.82 -3.99
C LEU A 37 -6.20 4.28 -3.27
N GLU A 38 -6.27 4.49 -1.95
CA GLU A 38 -5.10 4.82 -1.14
C GLU A 38 -4.12 3.64 -1.05
N GLN A 39 -4.61 2.42 -0.81
CA GLN A 39 -3.80 1.20 -0.84
C GLN A 39 -3.11 1.04 -2.20
N HIS A 40 -3.83 1.26 -3.30
CA HIS A 40 -3.28 1.21 -4.64
C HIS A 40 -2.21 2.29 -4.88
N ARG A 41 -2.42 3.51 -4.36
CA ARG A 41 -1.47 4.61 -4.47
C ARG A 41 -0.11 4.29 -3.83
N HIS A 42 -0.06 3.45 -2.80
CA HIS A 42 1.20 2.99 -2.21
C HIS A 42 2.12 2.28 -3.22
N PHE A 43 1.58 1.52 -4.19
CA PHE A 43 2.39 0.87 -5.24
C PHE A 43 3.08 1.87 -6.18
N PHE A 44 2.60 3.12 -6.23
CA PHE A 44 3.12 4.18 -7.10
C PHE A 44 3.63 5.39 -6.32
N TRP A 45 4.04 5.19 -5.07
CA TRP A 45 4.70 6.17 -4.21
C TRP A 45 5.82 6.98 -4.90
N TYR A 46 6.58 6.43 -5.86
CA TYR A 46 7.65 7.16 -6.57
C TYR A 46 7.12 8.25 -7.51
N LYS A 47 5.85 8.16 -7.95
CA LYS A 47 5.30 9.12 -8.91
C LYS A 47 5.26 10.52 -8.29
N PRO A 48 5.67 11.57 -9.01
CA PRO A 48 5.70 12.94 -8.48
C PRO A 48 4.37 13.38 -7.86
N GLU A 49 3.26 13.02 -8.50
CA GLU A 49 1.89 13.31 -8.03
C GLU A 49 1.56 12.75 -6.63
N ASN A 50 2.22 11.67 -6.21
CA ASN A 50 1.98 11.01 -4.93
C ASN A 50 2.88 11.51 -3.80
N PHE A 51 3.83 12.41 -4.08
CA PHE A 51 4.89 12.80 -3.15
C PHE A 51 4.38 13.54 -1.90
N GLN A 52 3.41 14.44 -2.08
CA GLN A 52 2.80 15.15 -0.94
C GLN A 52 1.95 14.21 -0.10
N TRP A 53 1.24 13.29 -0.76
CA TRP A 53 0.42 12.31 -0.08
C TRP A 53 1.27 11.33 0.74
N ILE A 54 2.37 10.80 0.19
CA ILE A 54 3.21 9.85 0.93
C ILE A 54 3.91 10.50 2.13
N LYS A 55 4.28 11.80 2.03
CA LYS A 55 4.76 12.58 3.17
C LYS A 55 3.72 12.70 4.28
N LYS A 56 2.44 12.91 3.91
CA LYS A 56 1.34 12.99 4.87
C LYS A 56 1.08 11.64 5.54
N VAL A 57 1.05 10.56 4.76
CA VAL A 57 0.76 9.19 5.26
C VAL A 57 1.88 8.65 6.13
N LEU A 58 3.15 8.93 5.79
CA LEU A 58 4.32 8.44 6.53
C LEU A 58 4.88 9.47 7.51
N LYS A 59 4.08 10.46 7.92
CA LYS A 59 4.50 11.51 8.87
C LYS A 59 5.08 10.92 10.16
N ASP A 60 4.47 9.85 10.66
CA ASP A 60 4.87 9.18 11.90
C ASP A 60 5.98 8.13 11.71
N GLN A 61 6.44 7.94 10.47
CA GLN A 61 7.49 6.98 10.10
C GLN A 61 8.64 7.70 9.35
N PRO A 62 9.36 8.63 10.02
CA PRO A 62 10.35 9.49 9.37
C PRO A 62 11.52 8.72 8.75
N VAL A 63 11.91 7.57 9.35
CA VAL A 63 12.97 6.70 8.82
C VAL A 63 12.57 6.10 7.47
N LEU A 64 11.32 5.61 7.37
CA LEU A 64 10.81 5.04 6.13
C LEU A 64 10.62 6.13 5.06
N LEU A 65 10.09 7.29 5.46
CA LEU A 65 9.93 8.44 4.57
C LEU A 65 11.25 8.85 3.93
N LYS A 66 12.32 8.96 4.74
CA LYS A 66 13.66 9.27 4.26
C LYS A 66 14.15 8.23 3.26
N LYS A 67 14.06 6.93 3.59
CA LYS A 67 14.49 5.84 2.69
C LYS A 67 13.74 5.82 1.36
N LEU A 68 12.42 6.01 1.38
CA LEU A 68 11.61 5.95 0.17
C LEU A 68 11.83 7.17 -0.74
N LEU A 69 12.10 8.35 -0.17
CA LEU A 69 12.23 9.59 -0.94
C LEU A 69 13.69 9.96 -1.29
N GLU A 70 14.70 9.52 -0.53
CA GLU A 70 16.12 9.77 -0.84
C GLU A 70 16.58 9.06 -2.11
N ARG A 71 16.09 7.85 -2.37
CA ARG A 71 16.50 7.04 -3.53
C ARG A 71 16.24 7.75 -4.87
N LYS A 72 15.23 8.62 -4.93
CA LYS A 72 14.90 9.42 -6.12
C LYS A 72 15.88 10.58 -6.36
N ARG A 73 16.59 11.04 -5.33
CA ARG A 73 17.51 12.18 -5.43
C ARG A 73 18.83 11.80 -6.09
N SER A 74 19.20 10.53 -6.14
CA SER A 74 20.46 10.06 -6.76
C SER A 74 20.33 9.65 -8.23
N GLU A 75 19.11 9.64 -8.79
CA GLU A 75 18.83 9.29 -10.20
C GLU A 75 18.50 10.53 -11.05
N ARG A 76 18.78 11.74 -10.54
CA ARG A 76 18.74 13.01 -11.24
C ARG A 76 20.12 13.61 -11.30
#